data_AF-A0A439V7K9-F1
#
_entry.id   AF-A0A439V7K9-F1
#
_cell.length_a   1.000
_cell.length_b   1.000
_cell.length_c   1.000
_cell.angle_alpha   90.00
_cell.angle_beta   90.00
_cell.angle_gamma   90.00
#
_symmetry.space_group_name_H-M   'P 1'
#
loop_
_entity.id
_entity.type
_entity.pdbx_description
1 polymer ?
#
loop_
_entity_poly.entity_id
_entity_poly.type
_entity_poly.pdbx_seq_one_letter_code
_entity_poly.pdbx_strand_id
1 'polypeptide(L)'
;MTAARASVPEHATAGFTLVEMLVVLAIMALVATIAAPGLVSNYRTKNLETLAGEITMRLRLSRTSAIATARPKQVVVDLGARAFRFGERDTLALPDDVKMTVTTGQETVIADRQTVLTFLPDGSASGMDIALERKGRKARIAVNWLTGLSTWRTVP
;
A
#
# COMPACT_ATOMS: atom_id res chain seq x y z
N MET A 1 62.58 -29.34 41.91
CA MET A 1 61.77 -28.14 42.22
C MET A 1 60.57 -28.14 41.29
N THR A 2 59.39 -28.19 41.88
CA THR A 2 58.06 -28.45 41.31
C THR A 2 57.49 -27.21 40.62
N ALA A 3 57.11 -27.31 39.35
CA ALA A 3 56.34 -26.28 38.65
C ALA A 3 54.84 -26.58 38.78
N ALA A 4 54.12 -25.76 39.54
CA ALA A 4 52.67 -25.80 39.64
C ALA A 4 52.04 -25.32 38.32
N ARG A 5 51.21 -26.16 37.70
CA ARG A 5 50.39 -25.76 36.54
C ARG A 5 49.17 -25.00 37.04
N ALA A 6 49.02 -23.75 36.61
CA ALA A 6 47.81 -22.97 36.77
C ALA A 6 46.67 -23.57 35.93
N SER A 7 45.54 -23.86 36.55
CA SER A 7 44.30 -24.29 35.88
C SER A 7 43.58 -23.07 35.30
N VAL A 8 43.39 -23.04 33.98
CA VAL A 8 42.58 -22.03 33.28
C VAL A 8 41.10 -22.35 33.52
N PRO A 9 40.25 -21.39 33.94
CA PRO A 9 38.82 -21.63 34.08
C PRO A 9 38.15 -21.80 32.72
N GLU A 10 37.55 -22.96 32.46
CA GLU A 10 36.66 -23.18 31.31
C GLU A 10 35.44 -22.27 31.43
N HIS A 11 35.18 -21.48 30.39
CA HIS A 11 33.93 -20.73 30.27
C HIS A 11 32.79 -21.72 29.96
N ALA A 12 31.92 -21.95 30.93
CA ALA A 12 30.69 -22.71 30.71
C ALA A 12 29.82 -21.97 29.69
N THR A 13 29.71 -22.55 28.49
CA THR A 13 28.73 -22.10 27.50
C THR A 13 27.36 -22.52 28.01
N ALA A 14 26.58 -21.55 28.51
CA ALA A 14 25.21 -21.79 28.91
C ALA A 14 24.38 -22.17 27.67
N GLY A 15 23.93 -23.42 27.61
CA GLY A 15 22.98 -23.89 26.59
C GLY A 15 21.57 -23.42 26.91
N PHE A 16 20.84 -22.98 25.90
CA PHE A 16 19.44 -22.60 26.01
C PHE A 16 18.56 -23.82 26.32
N THR A 17 17.60 -23.66 27.22
CA THR A 17 16.68 -24.76 27.59
C THR A 17 15.49 -24.84 26.63
N LEU A 18 14.87 -26.01 26.49
CA LEU A 18 13.62 -26.15 25.70
C LEU A 18 12.50 -25.24 26.22
N VAL A 19 12.46 -25.05 27.54
CA VAL A 19 11.46 -24.19 28.20
C VAL A 19 11.62 -22.74 27.76
N GLU A 20 12.85 -22.26 27.60
CA GLU A 20 13.14 -20.89 27.16
C GLU A 20 12.65 -20.63 25.74
N MET A 21 12.84 -21.58 24.82
CA MET A 21 12.27 -21.48 23.46
C MET A 21 10.75 -21.49 23.46
N LEU A 22 10.11 -22.27 24.33
CA LEU A 22 8.65 -22.28 24.46
C LEU A 22 8.13 -20.93 24.96
N VAL A 23 8.80 -20.34 25.96
CA VAL A 23 8.46 -19.02 26.49
C VAL A 23 8.63 -17.94 25.42
N VAL A 24 9.71 -17.96 24.64
CA VAL A 24 9.92 -17.01 23.54
C VAL A 24 8.81 -17.10 22.49
N LEU A 25 8.44 -18.32 22.07
CA LEU A 25 7.34 -18.52 21.13
C LEU A 25 5.99 -18.06 21.69
N ALA A 26 5.73 -18.31 22.98
CA ALA A 26 4.51 -17.83 23.65
C ALA A 26 4.44 -16.30 23.69
N ILE A 27 5.55 -15.63 23.99
CA ILE A 27 5.66 -14.17 23.96
C ILE A 27 5.47 -13.65 22.52
N MET A 28 6.10 -14.27 21.52
CA MET A 28 5.91 -13.89 20.12
C MET A 28 4.45 -14.04 19.67
N ALA A 29 3.77 -15.12 20.06
CA ALA A 29 2.36 -15.32 19.76
C ALA A 29 1.48 -14.23 20.41
N LEU A 30 1.75 -13.86 21.66
CA LEU A 30 1.04 -12.78 22.36
C LEU A 30 1.32 -11.40 21.73
N VAL A 31 2.56 -11.12 21.35
CA VAL A 31 2.92 -9.88 20.65
C VAL A 31 2.22 -9.83 19.29
N ALA A 32 2.14 -10.96 18.57
CA ALA A 32 1.47 -11.03 17.27
C ALA A 32 -0.04 -10.74 17.38
N THR A 33 -0.72 -11.17 18.45
CA THR A 33 -2.14 -10.85 18.66
C THR A 33 -2.37 -9.38 18.99
N ILE A 34 -1.45 -8.72 19.70
CA ILE A 34 -1.52 -7.28 20.01
C ILE A 34 -1.15 -6.43 18.78
N ALA A 35 -0.22 -6.88 17.95
CA ALA A 35 0.18 -6.21 16.72
C ALA A 35 -0.87 -6.34 15.60
N ALA A 36 -1.66 -7.42 15.58
CA ALA A 36 -2.67 -7.67 14.55
C ALA A 36 -3.73 -6.54 14.42
N PRO A 37 -4.34 -6.01 15.50
CA PRO A 37 -5.28 -4.90 15.40
C PRO A 37 -4.66 -3.57 14.92
N GLY A 38 -3.34 -3.39 15.05
CA GLY A 38 -2.65 -2.19 14.54
C GLY A 38 -2.52 -2.13 13.01
N LEU A 39 -2.77 -3.24 12.32
CA LEU A 39 -2.78 -3.33 10.85
C LEU A 39 -4.15 -3.03 10.24
N VAL A 40 -5.23 -3.12 11.03
CA VAL A 40 -6.59 -2.88 10.57
C VAL A 40 -6.93 -1.43 10.91
N SER A 41 -6.43 -0.51 10.10
CA SER A 41 -6.77 0.91 10.21
C SER A 41 -8.29 1.08 10.29
N ASN A 42 -8.78 1.67 11.38
CA ASN A 42 -10.16 2.11 11.57
C ASN A 42 -10.50 3.19 10.53
N TYR A 43 -10.72 2.79 9.28
CA TYR A 43 -11.21 3.66 8.23
C TYR A 43 -12.67 3.97 8.55
N ARG A 44 -12.92 5.19 9.03
CA ARG A 44 -14.27 5.77 9.01
C ARG A 44 -14.82 5.54 7.60
N THR A 45 -15.89 4.76 7.48
CA THR A 45 -16.48 4.35 6.21
C THR A 45 -16.87 5.57 5.37
N LYS A 46 -15.96 6.00 4.49
CA LYS A 46 -16.22 7.05 3.51
C LYS A 46 -17.21 6.51 2.49
N ASN A 47 -18.18 7.33 2.09
CA ASN A 47 -19.03 6.96 0.96
C ASN A 47 -18.19 6.92 -0.34
N LEU A 48 -18.72 6.25 -1.37
CA LEU A 48 -17.99 5.98 -2.60
C LEU A 48 -17.60 7.28 -3.33
N GLU A 49 -18.45 8.30 -3.21
CA GLU A 49 -18.28 9.62 -3.80
C GLU A 49 -17.12 10.38 -3.15
N THR A 50 -17.01 10.35 -1.81
CA THR A 50 -15.90 10.97 -1.08
C THR A 50 -14.59 10.28 -1.42
N LEU A 51 -14.58 8.94 -1.51
CA LEU A 51 -13.39 8.18 -1.94
C LEU A 51 -12.96 8.57 -3.35
N ALA A 52 -13.91 8.58 -4.31
CA ALA A 52 -13.62 8.95 -5.70
C ALA A 52 -13.11 10.40 -5.83
N GLY A 53 -13.72 11.33 -5.08
CA GLY A 53 -13.28 12.73 -5.01
C GLY A 53 -11.89 12.88 -4.41
N GLU A 54 -11.58 12.16 -3.33
CA GLU A 54 -10.25 12.18 -2.69
C GLU A 54 -9.18 11.60 -3.61
N ILE A 55 -9.43 10.47 -4.26
CA ILE A 55 -8.52 9.88 -5.26
C ILE A 55 -8.26 10.90 -6.37
N THR A 56 -9.31 11.49 -6.94
CA THR A 56 -9.19 12.49 -8.00
C THR A 56 -8.37 13.70 -7.56
N MET A 57 -8.55 14.17 -6.33
CA MET A 57 -7.77 15.27 -5.77
C MET A 57 -6.28 14.91 -5.64
N ARG A 58 -5.94 13.73 -5.11
CA ARG A 58 -4.54 13.27 -4.97
C ARG A 58 -3.87 13.02 -6.33
N LEU A 59 -4.62 12.54 -7.31
CA LEU A 59 -4.17 12.44 -8.71
C LEU A 59 -3.84 13.82 -9.28
N ARG A 60 -4.72 14.80 -9.10
CA ARG A 60 -4.46 16.19 -9.51
C ARG A 60 -3.21 16.76 -8.83
N LEU A 61 -3.01 16.50 -7.54
CA LEU A 61 -1.81 16.91 -6.82
C LEU A 61 -0.55 16.27 -7.40
N SER A 62 -0.59 14.97 -7.71
CA SER A 62 0.52 14.24 -8.33
C SER A 62 0.90 14.82 -9.69
N ARG A 63 -0.10 15.16 -10.52
CA ARG A 63 0.09 15.87 -11.79
C ARG A 63 0.75 17.23 -11.58
N THR A 64 0.21 18.06 -10.69
CA THR A 64 0.77 19.39 -10.38
C THR A 64 2.22 19.27 -9.89
N SER A 65 2.52 18.26 -9.08
CA SER A 65 3.88 17.98 -8.61
C SER A 65 4.82 17.57 -9.75
N ALA A 66 4.36 16.75 -10.70
CA ALA A 66 5.17 16.36 -11.85
C ALA A 66 5.59 17.58 -12.70
N ILE A 67 4.62 18.47 -12.96
CA ILE A 67 4.84 19.72 -13.68
C ILE A 67 5.78 20.64 -12.90
N ALA A 68 5.48 20.90 -11.63
CA ALA A 68 6.23 21.85 -10.81
C ALA A 68 7.68 21.39 -10.54
N THR A 69 7.92 20.08 -10.47
CA THR A 69 9.26 19.52 -10.21
C THR A 69 10.02 19.16 -11.48
N ALA A 70 9.39 19.30 -12.66
CA ALA A 70 9.91 18.83 -13.94
C ALA A 70 10.36 17.36 -13.92
N ARG A 71 9.70 16.52 -13.11
CA ARG A 71 10.04 15.09 -12.93
C ARG A 71 8.79 14.24 -13.03
N PRO A 72 8.86 13.06 -13.68
CA PRO A 72 7.73 12.13 -13.68
C PRO A 72 7.28 11.77 -12.26
N LYS A 73 5.97 11.71 -12.04
CA LYS A 73 5.38 11.23 -10.79
C LYS A 73 4.57 9.98 -11.05
N GLN A 74 4.91 8.91 -10.32
CA GLN A 74 4.22 7.64 -10.41
C GLN A 74 3.23 7.49 -9.26
N VAL A 75 2.03 7.04 -9.62
CA VAL A 75 1.00 6.60 -8.68
C VAL A 75 0.83 5.10 -8.88
N VAL A 76 1.07 4.33 -7.83
CA VAL A 76 0.92 2.88 -7.90
C VAL A 76 -0.46 2.49 -7.41
N VAL A 77 -1.18 1.74 -8.24
CA VAL A 77 -2.49 1.17 -7.94
C VAL A 77 -2.30 -0.31 -7.66
N ASP A 78 -2.48 -0.70 -6.42
CA ASP A 78 -2.34 -2.07 -5.95
C ASP A 78 -3.73 -2.70 -5.82
N LEU A 79 -4.10 -3.57 -6.77
CA LEU A 79 -5.40 -4.24 -6.76
C LEU A 79 -5.52 -5.27 -5.63
N GLY A 80 -4.42 -5.94 -5.26
CA GLY A 80 -4.39 -6.93 -4.18
C GLY A 80 -4.52 -6.28 -2.81
N ALA A 81 -3.72 -5.24 -2.56
CA ALA A 81 -3.81 -4.44 -1.32
C ALA A 81 -5.01 -3.48 -1.31
N ARG A 82 -5.72 -3.34 -2.45
CA ARG A 82 -6.82 -2.38 -2.66
C ARG A 82 -6.42 -0.96 -2.25
N ALA A 83 -5.27 -0.50 -2.72
CA ALA A 83 -4.67 0.74 -2.28
C ALA A 83 -4.04 1.55 -3.42
N PHE A 84 -3.99 2.87 -3.23
CA PHE A 84 -3.26 3.81 -4.07
C PHE A 84 -2.06 4.33 -3.30
N ARG A 85 -0.88 4.35 -3.92
CA ARG A 85 0.34 4.95 -3.37
C ARG A 85 0.75 6.15 -4.22
N PHE A 86 0.75 7.34 -3.62
CA PHE A 86 1.09 8.62 -4.24
C PHE A 86 2.50 9.08 -3.80
N GLY A 87 3.50 8.21 -4.01
CA GLY A 87 4.85 8.36 -3.48
C GLY A 87 5.11 7.51 -2.24
N GLU A 88 6.18 7.81 -1.50
CA GLU A 88 6.68 6.92 -0.43
C GLU A 88 5.82 6.90 0.83
N ARG A 89 5.19 8.02 1.19
CA ARG A 89 4.49 8.20 2.48
C ARG A 89 3.00 8.48 2.35
N ASP A 90 2.50 8.62 1.13
CA ASP A 90 1.10 8.90 0.86
C ASP A 90 0.44 7.64 0.30
N THR A 91 -0.30 6.94 1.16
CA THR A 91 -1.08 5.75 0.79
C THR A 91 -2.55 5.96 1.15
N LEU A 92 -3.43 5.59 0.23
CA LEU A 92 -4.88 5.56 0.41
C LEU A 92 -5.37 4.12 0.21
N ALA A 93 -5.72 3.44 1.29
CA ALA A 93 -6.38 2.14 1.21
C ALA A 93 -7.89 2.32 1.02
N LEU A 94 -8.48 1.45 0.20
CA LEU A 94 -9.91 1.34 0.04
C LEU A 94 -10.50 0.46 1.17
N PRO A 95 -11.75 0.74 1.61
CA PRO A 95 -12.46 -0.17 2.49
C PRO A 95 -12.63 -1.57 1.89
N ASP A 96 -12.68 -2.60 2.74
CA ASP A 96 -12.76 -4.00 2.30
C ASP A 96 -13.99 -4.32 1.45
N ASP A 97 -15.07 -3.54 1.61
CA ASP A 97 -16.31 -3.71 0.87
C ASP A 97 -16.37 -2.92 -0.45
N VAL A 98 -15.26 -2.27 -0.83
CA VAL A 98 -15.09 -1.62 -2.14
C VAL A 98 -14.32 -2.55 -3.08
N LYS A 99 -14.95 -2.93 -4.18
CA LYS A 99 -14.30 -3.62 -5.29
C LYS A 99 -13.65 -2.59 -6.22
N MET A 100 -12.44 -2.87 -6.68
CA MET A 100 -11.70 -2.02 -7.62
C MET A 100 -11.32 -2.80 -8.86
N THR A 101 -11.60 -2.23 -10.03
CA THR A 101 -11.16 -2.74 -11.33
C THR A 101 -10.40 -1.64 -12.06
N VAL A 102 -9.28 -1.98 -12.68
CA VAL A 102 -8.44 -1.03 -13.41
C VAL A 102 -8.31 -1.45 -14.86
N THR A 103 -8.43 -0.48 -15.77
CA THR A 103 -8.22 -0.66 -17.20
C THR A 103 -7.16 0.32 -17.68
N THR A 104 -6.15 -0.18 -18.40
CA THR A 104 -5.08 0.62 -19.00
C THR A 104 -4.96 0.33 -20.49
N GLY A 105 -4.93 1.37 -21.31
CA GLY A 105 -4.86 1.23 -22.76
C GLY A 105 -6.11 0.53 -23.32
N GLN A 106 -6.04 -0.79 -23.50
CA GLN A 106 -7.12 -1.67 -23.96
C GLN A 106 -7.23 -2.97 -23.14
N GLU A 107 -6.49 -3.10 -22.04
CA GLU A 107 -6.43 -4.32 -21.23
C GLU A 107 -7.00 -4.06 -19.84
N THR A 108 -7.94 -4.91 -19.43
CA THR A 108 -8.46 -4.94 -18.06
C THR A 108 -7.50 -5.73 -17.20
N VAL A 109 -6.91 -5.09 -16.20
CA VAL A 109 -6.01 -5.76 -15.26
C VAL A 109 -6.86 -6.43 -14.18
N ILE A 110 -6.89 -7.76 -14.18
CA ILE A 110 -7.63 -8.55 -13.19
C ILE A 110 -6.67 -9.04 -12.09
N ALA A 111 -7.05 -8.72 -10.86
CA ALA A 111 -6.68 -9.28 -9.54
C ALA A 111 -5.22 -9.28 -9.05
N ASP A 112 -4.18 -9.43 -9.89
CA ASP A 112 -2.83 -9.75 -9.36
C ASP A 112 -1.65 -8.92 -9.88
N ARG A 113 -1.92 -7.76 -10.50
CA ARG A 113 -0.85 -6.87 -10.99
C ARG A 113 -1.03 -5.47 -10.46
N GLN A 114 -0.02 -4.99 -9.72
CA GLN A 114 0.16 -3.56 -9.49
C GLN A 114 0.23 -2.87 -10.85
N THR A 115 -0.51 -1.78 -10.98
CA THR A 115 -0.51 -0.95 -12.19
C THR A 115 0.01 0.43 -11.85
N VAL A 116 0.80 1.02 -12.74
CA VAL A 116 1.41 2.33 -12.52
C VAL A 116 0.76 3.36 -13.44
N LEU A 117 0.21 4.41 -12.85
CA LEU A 117 -0.13 5.64 -13.55
C LEU A 117 1.06 6.60 -13.46
N THR A 118 1.57 7.05 -14.60
CA THR A 118 2.68 8.03 -14.65
C THR A 118 2.17 9.36 -15.14
N PHE A 119 2.37 10.42 -14.36
CA PHE A 119 2.23 11.81 -14.79
C PHE A 119 3.58 12.33 -15.27
N LEU A 120 3.58 12.99 -16.42
CA LEU A 120 4.78 13.53 -17.06
C LEU A 120 4.93 15.05 -16.79
N PRO A 121 6.16 15.60 -16.91
CA PRO A 121 6.43 17.02 -16.68
C PRO A 121 5.64 17.99 -17.57
N ASP A 122 5.25 17.56 -18.76
CA ASP A 122 4.43 18.32 -19.71
C ASP A 122 2.93 18.36 -19.32
N GLY A 123 2.55 17.63 -18.26
CA GLY A 123 1.19 17.53 -17.77
C GLY A 123 0.36 16.40 -18.39
N SER A 124 0.91 15.61 -19.31
CA SER A 124 0.30 14.40 -19.84
C SER A 124 0.41 13.23 -18.85
N ALA A 125 -0.22 12.09 -19.17
CA ALA A 125 -0.18 10.89 -18.34
C ALA A 125 -0.23 9.59 -19.17
N SER A 126 0.11 8.45 -18.57
CA SER A 126 -0.05 7.14 -19.22
C SER A 126 -1.52 6.74 -19.45
N GLY A 127 -2.47 7.45 -18.84
CA GLY A 127 -3.91 7.19 -18.91
C GLY A 127 -4.34 6.00 -18.05
N MET A 128 -5.54 6.08 -17.48
CA MET A 128 -6.08 5.01 -16.63
C MET A 128 -7.57 5.17 -16.42
N ASP A 129 -8.30 4.06 -16.36
CA ASP A 129 -9.69 4.04 -15.94
C ASP A 129 -9.85 3.11 -14.74
N ILE A 130 -10.51 3.59 -13.70
CA ILE A 130 -10.69 2.89 -12.43
C ILE A 130 -12.19 2.85 -12.14
N ALA A 131 -12.73 1.64 -12.03
CA ALA A 131 -14.09 1.43 -11.54
C ALA A 131 -14.04 1.00 -10.07
N LEU A 132 -14.80 1.70 -9.24
CA LEU A 132 -15.03 1.36 -7.84
C LEU A 132 -16.49 0.94 -7.68
N GLU A 133 -16.74 -0.16 -6.98
CA GLU A 133 -18.08 -0.67 -6.72
C GLU A 133 -18.27 -0.98 -5.24
N ARG A 134 -19.39 -0.54 -4.67
CA ARG A 134 -19.76 -0.82 -3.28
C ARG A 134 -21.28 -0.97 -3.16
N LYS A 135 -21.74 -2.14 -2.69
CA LYS A 135 -23.17 -2.44 -2.47
C LYS A 135 -24.07 -2.05 -3.67
N GLY A 136 -23.62 -2.34 -4.89
CA GLY A 136 -24.33 -2.02 -6.13
C GLY A 136 -24.16 -0.59 -6.65
N ARG A 137 -23.58 0.34 -5.87
CA ARG A 137 -23.22 1.68 -6.37
C ARG A 137 -21.88 1.62 -7.07
N LYS A 138 -21.77 2.29 -8.22
CA LYS A 138 -20.53 2.37 -9.00
C LYS A 138 -20.05 3.81 -9.15
N ALA A 139 -18.75 3.98 -9.05
CA ALA A 139 -18.06 5.22 -9.38
C ALA A 139 -16.93 4.91 -10.35
N ARG A 140 -16.71 5.79 -11.32
CA ARG A 140 -15.66 5.64 -12.32
C ARG A 140 -14.77 6.86 -12.27
N ILE A 141 -13.47 6.63 -12.18
CA ILE A 141 -12.42 7.64 -12.18
C ILE A 141 -11.62 7.43 -13.46
N ALA A 142 -11.48 8.48 -14.26
CA ALA A 142 -10.75 8.44 -15.52
C ALA A 142 -9.62 9.46 -15.50
N VAL A 143 -8.45 9.04 -15.94
CA VAL A 143 -7.30 9.92 -16.21
C VAL A 143 -7.06 9.92 -17.71
N ASN A 144 -7.23 11.08 -18.32
CA ASN A 144 -6.96 11.25 -19.74
C ASN A 144 -5.45 11.21 -20.00
N TRP A 145 -5.00 10.40 -20.96
CA TRP A 145 -3.58 10.23 -21.28
C TRP A 145 -2.95 11.49 -21.87
N LEU A 146 -3.68 12.21 -22.73
CA LEU A 146 -3.14 13.39 -23.41
C LEU A 146 -3.04 14.59 -22.46
N THR A 147 -4.06 14.81 -21.63
CA THR A 147 -4.15 16.03 -20.80
C THR A 147 -3.73 15.81 -19.34
N GLY A 148 -3.61 14.55 -18.90
CA GLY A 148 -3.43 14.17 -17.51
C GLY A 148 -4.60 14.54 -16.59
N LEU A 149 -5.71 15.03 -17.14
CA LEU A 149 -6.86 15.45 -16.33
C LEU A 149 -7.55 14.22 -15.73
N SER A 150 -7.73 14.26 -14.42
CA SER A 150 -8.48 13.27 -13.65
C SER A 150 -9.90 13.75 -13.40
N THR A 151 -10.89 12.94 -13.76
CA THR A 151 -12.31 13.19 -13.49
C THR A 151 -12.94 11.97 -12.83
N TRP A 152 -14.04 12.18 -12.11
CA TRP A 152 -14.83 11.08 -11.59
C TRP A 152 -16.32 11.32 -11.82
N ARG A 153 -17.08 10.24 -11.93
CA ARG A 153 -18.54 10.26 -12.04
C ARG A 153 -19.15 9.02 -11.39
N THR A 154 -20.39 9.15 -10.94
CA THR A 154 -21.21 7.98 -10.60
C THR A 154 -21.66 7.28 -11.87
N VAL A 155 -21.80 5.96 -11.80
CA VAL A 155 -22.32 5.14 -12.89
C VAL A 155 -23.57 4.41 -12.36
N PRO A 156 -24.66 4.35 -13.15
CA PRO A 156 -25.86 3.62 -12.76
C PRO A 156 -25.62 2.11 -12.58
#